data_AF-A0A3P7IS34-F1
#
_entry.id   AF-A0A3P7IS34-F1
#
_cell.length_a   1.000
_cell.length_b   1.000
_cell.length_c   1.000
_cell.angle_alpha   90.00
_cell.angle_beta   90.00
_cell.angle_gamma   90.00
#
_symmetry.space_group_name_H-M   'P 1'
#
loop_
_entity.id
_entity.type
_entity.pdbx_description
1 polymer ?
#
loop_
_entity_poly.entity_id
_entity_poly.type
_entity_poly.pdbx_seq_one_letter_code
_entity_poly.pdbx_strand_id
1 'polypeptide(L)'
;MFSISERTSLDGNFYDGISEILSTEPNQRETNETFGKKFSRRFAIITATKILFPFKAPLKHRVPHAFVTFGYGGKMVTVDPRNSSASVIQIDDIKTVLRDPHSVRLIDAVQKFRGPLLVGQTSPHTVRLYIERQIKRIRRYELASESSFNNDVLDCLLMWQLLGLLVQQQGRVTGTDLARLLVENRSAPSEEAQRCHLHRGESCTPTNPSCEATVISQSYALCERRGYDRFTDLLLGGHIHEAIECALQDGLYADAMILARRLLTDEPAKLLEIEEQLLATRLRCDPLVTLLSVAAKHTPINPDSGCWRSHLAIVLANLTSQEAMEFVYDLGKVLAKRDCNSAADFCFLAVSILTGMNPFKIVEACPDSRVSRQHITLI
;
A
#
# COMPACT_ATOMS: atom_id res chain seq x y z
N MET A 1 14.07 6.45 50.43
CA MET A 1 13.57 5.51 51.45
C MET A 1 12.63 4.55 50.73
N PHE A 2 13.04 3.27 50.61
CA PHE A 2 12.29 2.04 50.25
C PHE A 2 11.24 2.08 49.12
N SER A 3 11.39 1.38 47.99
CA SER A 3 11.37 -0.08 47.73
C SER A 3 9.98 -0.65 47.38
N ILE A 4 10.02 -1.52 46.39
CA ILE A 4 9.01 -2.30 45.67
C ILE A 4 8.18 -3.25 46.58
N SER A 5 6.95 -3.54 46.15
CA SER A 5 6.24 -4.83 46.34
C SER A 5 5.30 -4.99 45.13
N GLU A 6 5.49 -5.95 44.21
CA GLU A 6 5.26 -7.41 44.20
C GLU A 6 3.86 -7.83 43.69
N ARG A 7 3.87 -8.99 43.01
CA ARG A 7 2.92 -9.53 42.02
C ARG A 7 1.75 -10.32 42.64
N THR A 8 0.76 -10.66 41.81
CA THR A 8 0.01 -11.96 41.67
C THR A 8 -1.18 -11.72 40.70
N SER A 9 -1.73 -12.62 39.86
CA SER A 9 -1.62 -14.06 39.53
C SER A 9 -2.23 -14.29 38.11
N LEU A 10 -1.74 -15.22 37.26
CA LEU A 10 -2.31 -16.57 36.92
C LEU A 10 -3.77 -16.51 36.40
N ASP A 11 -4.21 -17.09 35.26
CA ASP A 11 -3.88 -18.34 34.55
C ASP A 11 -4.48 -18.37 33.12
N GLY A 12 -3.99 -19.27 32.24
CA GLY A 12 -4.76 -19.75 31.06
C GLY A 12 -3.96 -20.27 29.84
N ASN A 13 -3.56 -21.54 29.87
CA ASN A 13 -2.82 -22.28 28.82
C ASN A 13 -3.71 -22.75 27.64
N PHE A 14 -3.18 -22.80 26.38
CA PHE A 14 -2.96 -24.04 25.59
C PHE A 14 -2.31 -23.81 24.18
N TYR A 15 -1.10 -24.40 24.01
CA TYR A 15 -0.35 -25.00 22.87
C TYR A 15 -0.56 -24.56 21.38
N ASP A 16 0.44 -24.51 20.48
CA ASP A 16 1.57 -25.45 20.28
C ASP A 16 2.70 -24.89 19.37
N GLY A 17 3.92 -25.43 19.47
CA GLY A 17 4.94 -25.35 18.40
C GLY A 17 6.36 -24.91 18.80
N ILE A 18 7.28 -25.90 18.80
CA ILE A 18 8.76 -25.83 18.90
C ILE A 18 9.33 -26.17 20.29
N SER A 19 9.33 -27.48 20.51
CA SER A 19 10.15 -28.25 21.43
C SER A 19 11.62 -28.33 20.97
N GLU A 20 12.48 -28.64 21.96
CA GLU A 20 13.87 -29.14 21.86
C GLU A 20 14.96 -28.08 21.63
N ILE A 21 15.93 -27.81 22.51
CA ILE A 21 16.61 -28.57 23.57
C ILE A 21 17.22 -27.53 24.54
N LEU A 22 17.00 -27.67 25.85
CA LEU A 22 17.95 -27.40 26.96
C LEU A 22 17.17 -27.43 28.28
N SER A 23 16.89 -28.65 28.76
CA SER A 23 16.59 -28.89 30.17
C SER A 23 17.62 -29.87 30.68
N THR A 24 18.43 -29.47 31.63
CA THR A 24 18.84 -30.31 32.76
C THR A 24 19.65 -29.50 33.76
N GLU A 25 19.03 -29.19 34.88
CA GLU A 25 19.58 -29.25 36.24
C GLU A 25 18.42 -29.72 37.15
N PRO A 26 18.57 -30.13 38.45
CA PRO A 26 19.76 -30.28 39.30
C PRO A 26 19.76 -31.51 40.25
N ASN A 27 20.85 -31.71 41.02
CA ASN A 27 20.91 -32.16 42.42
C ASN A 27 22.40 -32.18 42.83
N GLN A 28 22.90 -31.79 44.01
CA GLN A 28 22.36 -31.32 45.28
C GLN A 28 23.54 -30.83 46.16
N ARG A 29 23.32 -29.80 47.00
CA ARG A 29 24.00 -29.47 48.30
C ARG A 29 25.51 -29.12 48.24
N GLU A 30 26.04 -28.09 48.91
CA GLU A 30 25.74 -27.54 50.24
C GLU A 30 26.37 -26.13 50.42
N THR A 31 25.59 -25.23 51.03
CA THR A 31 25.89 -24.17 52.01
C THR A 31 27.11 -23.23 51.93
N ASN A 32 26.75 -21.93 51.89
CA ASN A 32 27.21 -20.80 52.73
C ASN A 32 28.67 -20.30 52.65
N GLU A 33 28.89 -19.08 52.15
CA GLU A 33 28.99 -17.85 52.98
C GLU A 33 29.34 -16.61 52.11
N THR A 34 28.73 -15.50 52.48
CA THR A 34 28.83 -14.14 51.94
C THR A 34 30.14 -13.46 52.36
N PHE A 35 30.82 -12.69 51.48
CA PHE A 35 31.42 -11.38 51.83
C PHE A 35 32.02 -10.59 50.63
N GLY A 36 31.53 -9.35 50.44
CA GLY A 36 32.37 -8.15 50.34
C GLY A 36 33.25 -7.86 49.10
N LYS A 37 32.80 -6.90 48.28
CA LYS A 37 33.55 -5.76 47.68
C LYS A 37 35.08 -5.89 47.47
N LYS A 38 35.55 -5.70 46.22
CA LYS A 38 36.31 -4.49 45.76
C LYS A 38 37.01 -4.72 44.41
N PHE A 39 36.93 -3.67 43.59
CA PHE A 39 37.88 -3.23 42.56
C PHE A 39 39.26 -3.92 42.56
N SER A 40 39.68 -4.47 41.43
CA SER A 40 41.06 -4.28 40.95
C SER A 40 41.20 -4.64 39.46
N ARG A 41 41.70 -3.67 38.69
CA ARG A 41 42.17 -3.84 37.31
C ARG A 41 43.24 -4.93 37.29
N ARG A 42 43.02 -6.02 36.54
CA ARG A 42 44.12 -6.83 36.01
C ARG A 42 43.80 -7.26 34.59
N PHE A 43 44.57 -6.73 33.66
CA PHE A 43 44.76 -7.34 32.34
C PHE A 43 45.26 -8.76 32.58
N ALA A 44 44.44 -9.76 32.29
CA ALA A 44 44.86 -11.15 32.26
C ALA A 44 45.23 -11.50 30.82
N ILE A 45 46.53 -11.59 30.55
CA ILE A 45 47.03 -12.31 29.38
C ILE A 45 46.69 -13.78 29.63
N ILE A 46 45.68 -14.32 28.93
CA ILE A 46 45.32 -15.73 29.02
C ILE A 46 46.33 -16.51 28.20
N THR A 47 47.42 -16.94 28.83
CA THR A 47 48.31 -17.94 28.26
C THR A 47 47.64 -19.30 28.43
N ALA A 48 47.26 -19.94 27.32
CA ALA A 48 46.59 -21.24 27.33
C ALA A 48 47.56 -22.33 27.81
N THR A 49 47.48 -22.70 29.10
CA THR A 49 48.14 -23.89 29.64
C THR A 49 47.48 -25.16 29.08
N LYS A 50 48.33 -26.02 28.51
CA LYS A 50 47.95 -27.30 27.89
C LYS A 50 47.55 -28.30 28.99
N ILE A 51 46.25 -28.40 29.28
CA ILE A 51 45.73 -29.41 30.20
C ILE A 51 45.60 -30.74 29.45
N LEU A 52 46.35 -31.75 29.90
CA LEU A 52 46.35 -33.10 29.34
C LEU A 52 45.24 -33.92 30.04
N PHE A 53 44.13 -34.19 29.35
CA PHE A 53 43.10 -35.13 29.83
C PHE A 53 43.22 -36.47 29.07
N PRO A 54 43.28 -37.63 29.76
CA PRO A 54 43.15 -38.93 29.12
C PRO A 54 41.67 -39.24 28.88
N PHE A 55 41.35 -39.78 27.70
CA PHE A 55 40.01 -39.98 27.12
C PHE A 55 39.31 -38.71 26.61
N LYS A 56 39.57 -38.38 25.34
CA LYS A 56 39.00 -37.26 24.61
C LYS A 56 37.68 -37.70 23.96
N ALA A 57 36.54 -37.33 24.55
CA ALA A 57 35.29 -37.27 23.80
C ALA A 57 35.52 -36.44 22.51
N PRO A 58 34.91 -36.79 21.37
CA PRO A 58 35.14 -36.07 20.13
C PRO A 58 34.81 -34.59 20.34
N LEU A 59 35.80 -33.73 20.08
CA LEU A 59 35.60 -32.29 20.12
C LEU A 59 34.46 -31.92 19.17
N LYS A 60 33.44 -31.20 19.67
CA LYS A 60 32.33 -30.67 18.86
C LYS A 60 32.83 -29.87 17.67
N HIS A 61 33.99 -29.20 17.81
CA HIS A 61 34.65 -28.43 16.78
C HIS A 61 36.14 -28.77 16.73
N ARG A 62 36.64 -29.16 15.54
CA ARG A 62 38.06 -29.56 15.32
C ARG A 62 38.90 -28.51 14.60
N VAL A 63 38.28 -27.41 14.16
CA VAL A 63 38.88 -26.35 13.32
C VAL A 63 38.52 -25.00 13.93
N PRO A 64 39.41 -23.99 13.90
CA PRO A 64 39.05 -22.63 14.34
C PRO A 64 37.94 -22.04 13.44
N HIS A 65 36.97 -21.37 14.06
CA HIS A 65 35.80 -20.82 13.36
C HIS A 65 35.97 -19.31 13.15
N ALA A 66 35.49 -18.82 12.00
CA ALA A 66 35.35 -17.40 11.80
C ALA A 66 34.20 -16.87 12.65
N PHE A 67 34.38 -15.68 13.22
CA PHE A 67 33.37 -15.00 14.01
C PHE A 67 33.13 -13.60 13.45
N VAL A 68 31.86 -13.21 13.36
CA VAL A 68 31.46 -11.84 13.05
C VAL A 68 30.33 -11.42 13.98
N THR A 69 30.42 -10.21 14.51
CA THR A 69 29.32 -9.60 15.26
C THR A 69 29.17 -8.13 14.89
N PHE A 70 27.92 -7.63 14.93
CA PHE A 70 27.60 -6.24 14.66
C PHE A 70 27.59 -5.45 15.97
N GLY A 71 28.40 -4.41 16.03
CA GLY A 71 28.48 -3.47 17.14
C GLY A 71 27.67 -2.20 16.88
N TYR A 72 27.65 -1.32 17.88
CA TYR A 72 27.04 -0.01 17.77
C TYR A 72 27.73 0.86 16.71
N GLY A 73 27.00 1.85 16.17
CA GLY A 73 27.56 2.85 15.25
C GLY A 73 27.99 2.28 13.90
N GLY A 74 27.40 1.17 13.45
CA GLY A 74 27.72 0.54 12.17
C GLY A 74 29.09 -0.15 12.15
N LYS A 75 29.61 -0.55 13.31
CA LYS A 75 30.86 -1.30 13.39
C LYS A 75 30.61 -2.80 13.31
N MET A 76 31.54 -3.53 12.74
CA MET A 76 31.57 -4.98 12.77
C MET A 76 32.90 -5.47 13.34
N VAL A 77 32.82 -6.50 14.17
CA VAL A 77 33.99 -7.13 14.77
C VAL A 77 34.15 -8.50 14.15
N THR A 78 35.27 -8.72 13.49
CA THR A 78 35.61 -9.98 12.82
C THR A 78 36.83 -10.62 13.45
N VAL A 79 36.80 -11.95 13.55
CA VAL A 79 37.94 -12.77 13.95
C VAL A 79 38.23 -13.75 12.82
N ASP A 80 39.36 -13.56 12.15
CA ASP A 80 39.81 -14.47 11.10
C ASP A 80 40.62 -15.63 11.70
N PRO A 81 40.16 -16.88 11.57
CA PRO A 81 40.83 -18.05 12.13
C PRO A 81 42.13 -18.42 11.38
N ARG A 82 42.42 -17.78 10.23
CA ARG A 82 43.58 -18.10 9.37
C ARG A 82 44.90 -17.48 9.86
N ASN A 83 44.85 -16.48 10.74
CA ASN A 83 46.05 -15.85 11.29
C ASN A 83 46.62 -16.71 12.44
N SER A 84 47.55 -17.60 12.10
CA SER A 84 48.04 -18.69 12.95
C SER A 84 49.01 -18.27 14.08
N SER A 85 49.47 -17.03 14.12
CA SER A 85 50.42 -16.53 15.13
C SER A 85 49.78 -15.66 16.22
N ALA A 86 48.65 -15.00 15.94
CA ALA A 86 47.85 -14.26 16.89
C ALA A 86 46.42 -14.09 16.34
N SER A 87 45.40 -14.36 17.17
CA SER A 87 44.01 -14.06 16.81
C SER A 87 43.83 -12.54 16.74
N VAL A 88 43.89 -11.98 15.53
CA VAL A 88 43.66 -10.56 15.30
C VAL A 88 42.16 -10.32 15.30
N ILE A 89 41.71 -9.48 16.22
CA ILE A 89 40.36 -8.92 16.22
C ILE A 89 40.38 -7.72 15.31
N GLN A 90 39.64 -7.78 14.20
CA GLN A 90 39.50 -6.67 13.27
C GLN A 90 38.17 -5.95 13.53
N ILE A 91 38.24 -4.62 13.60
CA ILE A 91 37.06 -3.77 13.80
C ILE A 91 36.93 -2.88 12.57
N ASP A 92 35.96 -3.21 11.72
CA ASP A 92 35.68 -2.48 10.50
C ASP A 92 34.36 -1.72 10.59
N ASP A 93 34.18 -0.77 9.67
CA ASP A 93 32.90 -0.14 9.43
C ASP A 93 32.11 -1.00 8.43
N ILE A 94 30.86 -1.31 8.71
CA ILE A 94 30.03 -2.19 7.86
C ILE A 94 29.97 -1.69 6.41
N LYS A 95 30.06 -0.37 6.21
CA LYS A 95 30.06 0.26 4.88
C LYS A 95 31.28 -0.09 4.01
N THR A 96 32.38 -0.59 4.59
CA THR A 96 33.57 -1.00 3.82
C THR A 96 33.39 -2.39 3.22
N VAL A 97 32.52 -3.20 3.83
CA VAL A 97 32.20 -4.57 3.39
C VAL A 97 31.00 -4.59 2.44
N LEU A 98 30.03 -3.70 2.67
CA LEU A 98 28.87 -3.54 1.78
C LEU A 98 29.27 -2.86 0.47
N ARG A 99 29.45 -3.66 -0.58
CA ARG A 99 29.82 -3.20 -1.93
C ARG A 99 28.67 -3.27 -2.93
N ASP A 100 27.53 -3.81 -2.54
CA ASP A 100 26.42 -3.94 -3.46
C ASP A 100 25.87 -2.54 -3.83
N PRO A 101 25.54 -2.29 -5.12
CA PRO A 101 25.13 -0.97 -5.56
C PRO A 101 23.89 -0.42 -4.83
N HIS A 102 23.01 -1.30 -4.35
CA HIS A 102 21.79 -0.91 -3.65
C HIS A 102 22.10 -0.35 -2.25
N SER A 103 22.85 -1.08 -1.42
CA SER A 103 23.26 -0.66 -0.09
C SER A 103 24.12 0.59 -0.12
N VAL A 104 25.03 0.70 -1.09
CA VAL A 104 25.85 1.93 -1.25
C VAL A 104 24.96 3.15 -1.51
N ARG A 105 23.95 3.03 -2.39
CA ARG A 105 22.98 4.11 -2.64
C ARG A 105 22.13 4.42 -1.41
N LEU A 106 21.73 3.40 -0.65
CA LEU A 106 20.95 3.58 0.57
C LEU A 106 21.76 4.33 1.64
N ILE A 107 23.00 3.89 1.88
CA ILE A 107 23.93 4.53 2.82
C ILE A 107 24.15 6.00 2.44
N ASP A 108 24.44 6.28 1.16
CA ASP A 108 24.60 7.65 0.66
C ASP A 108 23.32 8.49 0.82
N ALA A 109 22.15 7.91 0.54
CA ALA A 109 20.87 8.59 0.73
C ALA A 109 20.59 8.95 2.20
N VAL A 110 20.86 8.02 3.12
CA VAL A 110 20.71 8.22 4.58
C VAL A 110 21.73 9.23 5.09
N GLN A 111 22.99 9.18 4.64
CA GLN A 111 24.02 10.15 5.04
C GLN A 111 23.76 11.56 4.50
N LYS A 112 23.15 11.68 3.32
CA LYS A 112 22.70 12.97 2.77
C LYS A 112 21.54 13.58 3.55
N PHE A 113 20.78 12.77 4.27
CA PHE A 113 19.69 13.24 5.12
C PHE A 113 20.26 13.83 6.41
N ARG A 114 20.14 15.16 6.57
CA ARG A 114 20.64 15.87 7.75
C ARG A 114 19.69 15.72 8.94
N GLY A 115 19.71 14.54 9.55
CA GLY A 115 19.19 14.30 10.89
C GLY A 115 17.66 14.29 11.02
N PRO A 116 17.15 13.94 12.21
CA PRO A 116 15.72 13.77 12.44
C PRO A 116 14.97 15.07 12.16
N LEU A 117 13.78 14.95 11.54
CA LEU A 117 12.86 16.08 11.41
C LEU A 117 12.33 16.40 12.81
N LEU A 118 12.86 17.45 13.43
CA LEU A 118 12.48 17.86 14.77
C LEU A 118 11.36 18.88 14.68
N VAL A 119 10.19 18.53 15.23
CA VAL A 119 9.03 19.42 15.30
C VAL A 119 9.43 20.71 16.01
N GLY A 120 9.14 21.86 15.39
CA GLY A 120 9.47 23.19 15.92
C GLY A 120 10.93 23.64 15.70
N GLN A 121 11.85 22.76 15.29
CA GLN A 121 13.24 23.14 14.99
C GLN A 121 13.55 23.07 13.50
N THR A 122 13.12 22.00 12.83
CA THR A 122 13.33 21.86 11.39
C THR A 122 12.35 22.75 10.63
N SER A 123 12.88 23.70 9.85
CA SER A 123 12.03 24.58 9.06
C SER A 123 11.21 23.80 8.00
N PRO A 124 9.94 24.14 7.75
CA PRO A 124 9.15 23.52 6.67
C PRO A 124 9.82 23.63 5.30
N HIS A 125 10.56 24.73 5.06
CA HIS A 125 11.33 24.92 3.83
C HIS A 125 12.41 23.84 3.63
N THR A 126 13.12 23.46 4.70
CA THR A 126 14.12 22.38 4.65
C THR A 126 13.48 21.04 4.27
N VAL A 127 12.32 20.73 4.84
CA VAL A 127 11.56 19.51 4.53
C VAL A 127 11.11 19.52 3.06
N ARG A 128 10.57 20.66 2.59
CA ARG A 128 10.17 20.84 1.20
C ARG A 128 11.33 20.64 0.22
N LEU A 129 12.49 21.25 0.48
CA LEU A 129 13.68 21.07 -0.36
C LEU A 129 14.15 19.62 -0.40
N TYR A 130 14.03 18.88 0.70
CA TYR A 130 14.34 17.46 0.74
C TYR A 130 13.37 16.66 -0.15
N ILE A 131 12.06 16.88 0.00
CA ILE A 131 11.02 16.25 -0.83
C ILE A 131 11.25 16.55 -2.31
N GLU A 132 11.48 17.80 -2.69
CA GLU A 132 11.76 18.21 -4.08
C GLU A 132 13.00 17.50 -4.65
N ARG A 133 14.05 17.29 -3.84
CA ARG A 133 15.24 16.52 -4.25
C ARG A 133 14.91 15.04 -4.46
N GLN A 134 14.07 14.44 -3.62
CA GLN A 134 13.65 13.05 -3.78
C GLN A 134 12.80 12.86 -5.04
N ILE A 135 11.82 13.73 -5.27
CA ILE A 135 11.01 13.76 -6.50
C ILE A 135 11.92 13.85 -7.74
N LYS A 136 12.89 14.77 -7.75
CA LYS A 136 13.85 14.91 -8.84
C LYS A 136 14.71 13.66 -9.03
N ARG A 137 15.09 12.98 -7.94
CA ARG A 137 15.88 11.74 -8.00
C ARG A 137 15.07 10.59 -8.62
N ILE A 138 13.80 10.43 -8.22
CA ILE A 138 12.90 9.39 -8.74
C ILE A 138 12.65 9.61 -10.23
N ARG A 139 12.29 10.83 -10.64
CA ARG A 139 12.07 11.15 -12.07
C ARG A 139 13.30 10.91 -12.94
N ARG A 140 14.51 11.20 -12.43
CA ARG A 140 15.77 10.90 -13.14
C ARG A 140 16.01 9.41 -13.29
N TYR A 141 15.66 8.62 -12.27
CA TYR A 141 15.76 7.17 -12.33
C TYR A 141 14.79 6.59 -13.38
N GLU A 142 13.55 7.06 -13.39
CA GLU A 142 12.52 6.68 -14.36
C GLU A 142 12.96 6.96 -15.81
N LEU A 143 13.51 8.16 -16.09
CA LEU A 143 14.04 8.50 -17.41
C LEU A 143 15.24 7.65 -17.84
N ALA A 144 15.97 7.07 -16.89
CA ALA A 144 17.15 6.25 -17.15
C ALA A 144 16.83 4.75 -17.26
N SER A 145 15.66 4.31 -16.79
CA SER A 145 15.21 2.93 -16.94
C SER A 145 14.52 2.75 -18.28
N GLU A 146 15.09 1.94 -19.18
CA GLU A 146 14.46 1.56 -20.47
C GLU A 146 13.21 0.67 -20.29
N SER A 147 12.86 0.31 -19.05
CA SER A 147 11.64 -0.42 -18.72
C SER A 147 10.43 0.50 -18.77
N SER A 148 9.47 0.14 -19.62
CA SER A 148 8.07 0.61 -19.59
C SER A 148 7.60 0.94 -18.16
N PHE A 149 6.91 2.08 -18.01
CA PHE A 149 6.40 2.65 -16.75
C PHE A 149 6.09 1.60 -15.66
N ASN A 150 7.02 1.44 -14.71
CA ASN A 150 6.75 0.62 -13.52
C ASN A 150 5.75 1.38 -12.64
N ASN A 151 4.50 0.90 -12.57
CA ASN A 151 3.43 1.50 -11.79
C ASN A 151 3.84 1.78 -10.33
N ASP A 152 4.66 0.92 -9.72
CA ASP A 152 5.18 1.11 -8.35
C ASP A 152 6.05 2.37 -8.20
N VAL A 153 6.83 2.73 -9.23
CA VAL A 153 7.68 3.94 -9.21
C VAL A 153 6.81 5.19 -9.30
N LEU A 154 5.75 5.15 -10.11
CA LEU A 154 4.75 6.22 -10.21
C LEU A 154 3.95 6.37 -8.91
N ASP A 155 3.56 5.26 -8.28
CA ASP A 155 2.89 5.25 -6.99
C ASP A 155 3.81 5.81 -5.89
N CYS A 156 5.10 5.46 -5.92
CA CYS A 156 6.10 6.02 -5.01
C CYS A 156 6.30 7.53 -5.24
N LEU A 157 6.37 7.97 -6.49
CA LEU A 157 6.43 9.39 -6.84
C LEU A 157 5.22 10.16 -6.29
N LEU A 158 4.03 9.58 -6.46
CA LEU A 158 2.78 10.14 -5.94
C LEU A 158 2.82 10.31 -4.42
N MET A 159 3.37 9.35 -3.68
CA MET A 159 3.58 9.48 -2.23
C MET A 159 4.46 10.67 -1.87
N TRP A 160 5.58 10.87 -2.58
CA TRP A 160 6.44 12.03 -2.33
C TRP A 160 5.75 13.36 -2.63
N GLN A 161 4.88 13.40 -3.65
CA GLN A 161 4.13 14.60 -3.96
C GLN A 161 3.01 14.86 -2.94
N LEU A 162 2.39 13.82 -2.41
CA LEU A 162 1.45 13.94 -1.27
C LEU A 162 2.15 14.53 -0.05
N LEU A 163 3.35 14.05 0.29
CA LEU A 163 4.17 14.64 1.35
C LEU A 163 4.50 16.11 1.07
N GLY A 164 4.79 16.43 -0.20
CA GLY A 164 5.02 17.81 -0.64
C GLY A 164 3.79 18.71 -0.43
N LEU A 165 2.62 18.23 -0.84
CA LEU A 165 1.33 18.90 -0.67
C LEU A 165 1.03 19.17 0.82
N LEU A 166 1.24 18.17 1.68
CA LEU A 166 1.05 18.30 3.13
C LEU A 166 1.94 19.40 3.73
N VAL A 167 3.22 19.46 3.34
CA VAL A 167 4.14 20.49 3.82
C VAL A 167 3.74 21.87 3.30
N GLN A 168 3.34 21.98 2.03
CA GLN A 168 2.93 23.24 1.42
C GLN A 168 1.66 23.81 2.05
N GLN A 169 0.67 22.94 2.33
CA GLN A 169 -0.63 23.33 2.90
C GLN A 169 -0.66 23.25 4.43
N GLN A 170 0.49 23.05 5.09
CA GLN A 170 0.58 22.96 6.57
C GLN A 170 -0.38 21.91 7.17
N GLY A 171 -0.56 20.79 6.47
CA GLY A 171 -1.47 19.71 6.85
C GLY A 171 -2.95 19.99 6.57
N ARG A 172 -3.34 21.15 6.04
CA ARG A 172 -4.72 21.48 5.68
C ARG A 172 -5.03 21.07 4.24
N VAL A 173 -5.13 19.77 4.02
CA VAL A 173 -5.40 19.20 2.70
C VAL A 173 -6.86 18.76 2.61
N THR A 174 -7.53 19.07 1.50
CA THR A 174 -8.91 18.63 1.25
C THR A 174 -8.98 17.45 0.28
N GLY A 175 -10.12 16.76 0.23
CA GLY A 175 -10.33 15.66 -0.73
C GLY A 175 -10.15 16.09 -2.20
N THR A 176 -10.50 17.34 -2.54
CA THR A 176 -10.30 17.88 -3.89
C THR A 176 -8.83 18.15 -4.21
N ASP A 177 -8.01 18.51 -3.22
CA ASP A 177 -6.56 18.64 -3.38
C ASP A 177 -5.91 17.29 -3.67
N LEU A 178 -6.34 16.24 -2.95
CA LEU A 178 -5.90 14.86 -3.20
C LEU A 178 -6.36 14.34 -4.56
N ALA A 179 -7.58 14.63 -4.97
CA ALA A 179 -8.10 14.26 -6.28
C ALA A 179 -7.31 14.91 -7.43
N ARG A 180 -6.99 16.20 -7.31
CA ARG A 180 -6.12 16.90 -8.28
C ARG A 180 -4.75 16.24 -8.38
N LEU A 181 -4.14 15.92 -7.22
CA LEU A 181 -2.84 15.25 -7.17
C LEU A 181 -2.84 13.86 -7.86
N LEU A 182 -3.93 13.10 -7.73
CA LEU A 182 -4.11 11.78 -8.36
C LEU A 182 -4.21 11.88 -9.89
N VAL A 183 -4.77 12.98 -10.42
CA VAL A 183 -4.99 13.18 -11.87
C VAL A 183 -3.80 13.84 -12.56
N GLU A 184 -3.14 14.81 -11.92
CA GLU A 184 -2.04 15.62 -12.50
C GLU A 184 -0.81 14.79 -12.92
N ASN A 185 -0.62 13.60 -12.36
CA ASN A 185 0.53 12.74 -12.67
C ASN A 185 0.34 11.79 -13.85
N ARG A 186 -0.78 11.87 -14.59
CA ARG A 186 -0.90 11.26 -15.94
C ARG A 186 -0.20 12.16 -16.97
N SER A 187 1.12 12.26 -16.92
CA SER A 187 1.86 12.78 -18.07
C SER A 187 1.79 11.75 -19.20
N ALA A 188 0.98 12.06 -20.20
CA ALA A 188 0.58 11.29 -21.39
C ALA A 188 -0.64 10.36 -21.20
N PRO A 189 -1.50 10.24 -22.23
CA PRO A 189 -2.51 9.19 -22.30
C PRO A 189 -1.78 7.85 -22.49
N SER A 190 -1.25 7.31 -21.38
CA SER A 190 -0.76 5.94 -21.31
C SER A 190 -1.90 4.99 -21.70
N GLU A 191 -1.55 3.92 -22.41
CA GLU A 191 -2.43 2.82 -22.79
C GLU A 191 -3.29 2.26 -21.65
N GLU A 192 -3.02 2.59 -20.38
CA GLU A 192 -3.86 2.23 -19.23
C GLU A 192 -5.20 2.97 -19.18
N ALA A 193 -5.26 4.24 -19.61
CA ALA A 193 -6.55 4.91 -19.84
C ALA A 193 -7.28 4.17 -20.97
N GLN A 194 -6.53 3.85 -22.04
CA GLN A 194 -7.04 3.03 -23.13
C GLN A 194 -7.50 1.65 -22.62
N ARG A 195 -6.83 0.97 -21.68
CA ARG A 195 -7.21 -0.36 -21.17
C ARG A 195 -8.48 -0.33 -20.32
N CYS A 196 -8.65 0.67 -19.45
CA CYS A 196 -9.94 0.88 -18.77
C CYS A 196 -11.05 1.28 -19.79
N HIS A 197 -10.70 1.81 -20.97
CA HIS A 197 -11.63 2.16 -22.07
C HIS A 197 -11.78 1.09 -23.19
N LEU A 198 -10.87 0.11 -23.30
CA LEU A 198 -10.76 -0.87 -24.41
C LEU A 198 -11.70 -2.05 -24.22
N HIS A 199 -12.28 -2.24 -23.03
CA HIS A 199 -13.44 -3.11 -22.84
C HIS A 199 -14.71 -2.58 -23.54
N ARG A 200 -14.62 -1.50 -24.32
CA ARG A 200 -15.66 -1.00 -25.23
C ARG A 200 -15.79 -1.80 -26.55
N GLY A 201 -15.00 -2.85 -26.79
CA GLY A 201 -15.12 -3.57 -28.07
C GLY A 201 -14.46 -4.94 -28.13
N GLU A 202 -15.06 -5.94 -27.48
CA GLU A 202 -14.96 -7.33 -27.97
C GLU A 202 -16.25 -7.68 -28.71
N SER A 203 -16.44 -7.05 -29.86
CA SER A 203 -17.02 -7.72 -31.03
C SER A 203 -16.55 -6.97 -32.27
N CYS A 204 -15.89 -7.72 -33.16
CA CYS A 204 -15.41 -7.34 -34.49
C CYS A 204 -14.06 -6.59 -34.54
N THR A 205 -12.98 -7.36 -34.72
CA THR A 205 -11.84 -6.91 -35.54
C THR A 205 -12.34 -6.57 -36.94
N PRO A 206 -11.88 -5.46 -37.55
CA PRO A 206 -11.00 -5.67 -38.70
C PRO A 206 -9.88 -4.62 -38.87
N THR A 207 -8.90 -5.04 -39.64
CA THR A 207 -7.75 -4.31 -40.15
C THR A 207 -8.16 -3.13 -41.06
N ASN A 208 -7.51 -1.97 -40.87
CA ASN A 208 -7.44 -0.75 -41.73
C ASN A 208 -8.29 0.49 -41.34
N PRO A 209 -7.68 1.63 -40.98
CA PRO A 209 -8.39 2.83 -40.55
C PRO A 209 -8.53 3.89 -41.67
N SER A 210 -9.60 3.83 -42.47
CA SER A 210 -9.99 5.02 -43.27
C SER A 210 -11.47 5.12 -43.70
N CYS A 211 -12.27 4.05 -43.66
CA CYS A 211 -13.65 4.11 -44.22
C CYS A 211 -14.79 3.64 -43.28
N GLU A 212 -14.53 3.20 -42.05
CA GLU A 212 -15.57 2.52 -41.23
C GLU A 212 -16.35 3.43 -40.27
N ALA A 213 -15.81 4.59 -39.87
CA ALA A 213 -16.46 5.48 -38.91
C ALA A 213 -17.82 6.02 -39.42
N THR A 214 -17.94 6.24 -40.74
CA THR A 214 -19.15 6.79 -41.37
C THR A 214 -20.26 5.75 -41.50
N VAL A 215 -19.91 4.48 -41.73
CA VAL A 215 -20.88 3.38 -41.91
C VAL A 215 -21.44 2.92 -40.56
N ILE A 216 -20.60 2.86 -39.52
CA ILE A 216 -21.01 2.54 -38.14
C ILE A 216 -21.91 3.65 -37.57
N SER A 217 -21.62 4.92 -37.87
CA SER A 217 -22.44 6.05 -37.44
C SER A 217 -23.80 6.10 -38.13
N GLN A 218 -23.90 5.67 -39.39
CA GLN A 218 -25.18 5.58 -40.11
C GLN A 218 -26.02 4.38 -39.67
N SER A 219 -25.40 3.22 -39.41
CA SER A 219 -26.13 2.04 -38.92
C SER A 219 -26.67 2.24 -37.51
N TYR A 220 -25.90 2.90 -36.63
CA TYR A 220 -26.34 3.27 -35.28
C TYR A 220 -27.52 4.26 -35.33
N ALA A 221 -27.42 5.32 -36.15
CA ALA A 221 -28.48 6.30 -36.33
C ALA A 221 -29.76 5.70 -36.94
N LEU A 222 -29.64 4.72 -37.84
CA LEU A 222 -30.80 4.01 -38.39
C LEU A 222 -31.44 3.03 -37.39
N CYS A 223 -30.64 2.40 -36.52
CA CYS A 223 -31.12 1.53 -35.46
C CYS A 223 -31.87 2.33 -34.39
N GLU A 224 -31.27 3.43 -33.94
CA GLU A 224 -31.86 4.38 -32.99
C GLU A 224 -33.19 4.95 -33.51
N ARG A 225 -33.25 5.28 -34.81
CA ARG A 225 -34.48 5.76 -35.47
C ARG A 225 -35.59 4.70 -35.49
N ARG A 226 -35.27 3.44 -35.79
CA ARG A 226 -36.24 2.33 -35.75
C ARG A 226 -36.71 1.99 -34.34
N GLY A 227 -35.84 2.13 -33.34
CA GLY A 227 -36.21 1.97 -31.93
C GLY A 227 -37.18 3.07 -31.47
N TYR A 228 -36.91 4.31 -31.87
CA TYR A 228 -37.77 5.45 -31.55
C TYR A 228 -39.17 5.36 -32.18
N ASP A 229 -39.28 4.86 -33.42
CA ASP A 229 -40.57 4.66 -34.08
C ASP A 229 -41.44 3.64 -33.31
N ARG A 230 -40.89 2.47 -32.94
CA ARG A 230 -41.60 1.45 -32.15
C ARG A 230 -42.01 1.95 -30.77
N PHE A 231 -41.11 2.67 -30.11
CA PHE A 231 -41.38 3.32 -28.85
C PHE A 231 -42.57 4.28 -28.96
N THR A 232 -42.61 5.09 -30.02
CA THR A 232 -43.70 6.04 -30.27
C THR A 232 -45.02 5.32 -30.55
N ASP A 233 -45.02 4.23 -31.32
CA ASP A 233 -46.22 3.43 -31.60
C ASP A 233 -46.84 2.87 -30.31
N LEU A 234 -46.02 2.36 -29.38
CA LEU A 234 -46.49 1.86 -28.07
C LEU A 234 -47.10 2.98 -27.23
N LEU A 235 -46.52 4.19 -27.26
CA LEU A 235 -47.08 5.35 -26.58
C LEU A 235 -48.39 5.83 -27.19
N LEU A 236 -48.52 5.82 -28.52
CA LEU A 236 -49.77 6.13 -29.21
C LEU A 236 -50.87 5.11 -28.86
N GLY A 237 -50.49 3.86 -28.60
CA GLY A 237 -51.37 2.81 -28.09
C GLY A 237 -51.71 2.91 -26.60
N GLY A 238 -51.06 3.81 -25.84
CA GLY A 238 -51.26 3.96 -24.39
C GLY A 238 -50.52 2.93 -23.53
N HIS A 239 -49.61 2.13 -24.11
CA HIS A 239 -48.87 1.07 -23.42
C HIS A 239 -47.58 1.59 -22.80
N ILE A 240 -47.68 2.32 -21.68
CA ILE A 240 -46.55 3.01 -21.05
C ILE A 240 -45.45 2.04 -20.60
N HIS A 241 -45.80 0.90 -20.00
CA HIS A 241 -44.82 -0.06 -19.49
C HIS A 241 -44.05 -0.75 -20.62
N GLU A 242 -44.75 -1.19 -21.66
CA GLU A 242 -44.13 -1.82 -22.84
C GLU A 242 -43.25 -0.83 -23.60
N ALA A 243 -43.66 0.44 -23.69
CA ALA A 243 -42.85 1.49 -24.28
C ALA A 243 -41.53 1.67 -23.53
N ILE A 244 -41.56 1.66 -22.19
CA ILE A 244 -40.34 1.74 -21.36
C ILE A 244 -39.43 0.53 -21.64
N GLU A 245 -39.96 -0.69 -21.62
CA GLU A 245 -39.15 -1.90 -21.87
C GLU A 245 -38.53 -1.90 -23.27
N CYS A 246 -39.28 -1.48 -24.30
CA CYS A 246 -38.77 -1.31 -25.66
C CYS A 246 -37.64 -0.26 -25.71
N ALA A 247 -37.83 0.88 -25.04
CA ALA A 247 -36.81 1.93 -24.97
C ALA A 247 -35.51 1.45 -24.32
N LEU A 248 -35.59 0.65 -23.25
CA LEU A 248 -34.40 0.09 -22.59
C LEU A 248 -33.63 -0.88 -23.50
N GLN A 249 -34.35 -1.74 -24.23
CA GLN A 249 -33.75 -2.69 -25.18
C GLN A 249 -33.04 -1.97 -26.35
N ASP A 250 -33.60 -0.84 -26.78
CA ASP A 250 -33.08 -0.04 -27.90
C ASP A 250 -32.05 1.02 -27.48
N GLY A 251 -31.74 1.12 -26.18
CA GLY A 251 -30.76 2.08 -25.65
C GLY A 251 -31.28 3.51 -25.43
N LEU A 252 -32.60 3.73 -25.55
CA LEU A 252 -33.29 5.01 -25.31
C LEU A 252 -33.54 5.25 -23.80
N TYR A 253 -32.48 5.14 -22.99
CA TYR A 253 -32.59 5.23 -21.53
C TYR A 253 -33.09 6.60 -21.04
N ALA A 254 -32.77 7.69 -21.74
CA ALA A 254 -33.22 9.02 -21.38
C ALA A 254 -34.75 9.14 -21.45
N ASP A 255 -35.33 8.68 -22.56
CA ASP A 255 -36.78 8.68 -22.77
C ASP A 255 -37.49 7.76 -21.78
N ALA A 256 -36.96 6.56 -21.55
CA ALA A 256 -37.46 5.61 -20.55
C ALA A 256 -37.48 6.22 -19.14
N MET A 257 -36.39 6.86 -18.70
CA MET A 257 -36.30 7.51 -17.38
C MET A 257 -37.26 8.69 -17.26
N ILE A 258 -37.40 9.52 -18.29
CA ILE A 258 -38.34 10.65 -18.28
C ILE A 258 -39.78 10.15 -18.14
N LEU A 259 -40.17 9.13 -18.91
CA LEU A 259 -41.49 8.53 -18.82
C LEU A 259 -41.75 7.91 -17.44
N ALA A 260 -40.84 7.08 -16.94
CA ALA A 260 -40.97 6.46 -15.62
C ALA A 260 -41.12 7.54 -14.53
N ARG A 261 -40.27 8.57 -14.54
CA ARG A 261 -40.32 9.64 -13.53
C ARG A 261 -41.59 10.50 -13.60
N ARG A 262 -42.18 10.71 -14.78
CA ARG A 262 -43.30 11.63 -14.97
C ARG A 262 -44.67 10.93 -14.94
N LEU A 263 -44.75 9.70 -15.42
CA LEU A 263 -46.01 8.97 -15.60
C LEU A 263 -46.17 7.80 -14.63
N LEU A 264 -45.08 7.24 -14.10
CA LEU A 264 -45.11 6.16 -13.10
C LEU A 264 -44.76 6.69 -11.71
N THR A 265 -45.41 7.78 -11.29
CA THR A 265 -45.15 8.43 -9.99
C THR A 265 -45.46 7.53 -8.79
N ASP A 266 -46.38 6.58 -8.97
CA ASP A 266 -46.82 5.66 -7.93
C ASP A 266 -45.89 4.44 -7.81
N GLU A 267 -44.96 4.26 -8.75
CA GLU A 267 -44.00 3.13 -8.81
C GLU A 267 -42.54 3.61 -8.85
N PRO A 268 -42.02 4.22 -7.78
CA PRO A 268 -40.63 4.72 -7.77
C PRO A 268 -39.59 3.61 -7.96
N ALA A 269 -39.95 2.35 -7.68
CA ALA A 269 -39.08 1.18 -7.89
C ALA A 269 -38.72 0.97 -9.37
N LYS A 270 -39.64 1.24 -10.31
CA LYS A 270 -39.39 1.14 -11.75
C LYS A 270 -38.29 2.10 -12.21
N LEU A 271 -38.28 3.31 -11.67
CA LEU A 271 -37.24 4.29 -12.01
C LEU A 271 -35.87 3.83 -11.51
N LEU A 272 -35.79 3.28 -10.30
CA LEU A 272 -34.55 2.72 -9.74
C LEU A 272 -34.05 1.52 -10.56
N GLU A 273 -34.94 0.63 -10.99
CA GLU A 273 -34.59 -0.51 -11.86
C GLU A 273 -33.99 -0.04 -13.19
N ILE A 274 -34.58 0.99 -13.81
CA ILE A 274 -34.05 1.60 -15.04
C ILE A 274 -32.67 2.23 -14.81
N GLU A 275 -32.48 2.94 -13.69
CA GLU A 275 -31.19 3.53 -13.31
C GLU A 275 -30.12 2.46 -13.10
N GLU A 276 -30.45 1.37 -12.40
CA GLU A 276 -29.56 0.23 -12.20
C GLU A 276 -29.20 -0.47 -13.52
N GLN A 277 -30.18 -0.67 -14.41
CA GLN A 277 -29.94 -1.26 -15.73
C GLN A 277 -29.04 -0.36 -16.59
N LEU A 278 -29.25 0.96 -16.57
CA LEU A 278 -28.36 1.92 -17.23
C LEU A 278 -26.93 1.83 -16.67
N LEU A 279 -26.78 1.77 -15.34
CA LEU A 279 -25.45 1.62 -14.72
C LEU A 279 -24.79 0.29 -15.09
N ALA A 280 -25.56 -0.79 -15.22
CA ALA A 280 -25.06 -2.09 -15.67
C ALA A 280 -24.55 -2.08 -17.12
N THR A 281 -25.02 -1.16 -17.98
CA THR A 281 -24.47 -0.98 -19.34
C THR A 281 -23.08 -0.33 -19.36
N ARG A 282 -22.67 0.33 -18.27
CA ARG A 282 -21.37 1.03 -18.22
C ARG A 282 -20.23 0.04 -18.01
N LEU A 283 -19.02 0.46 -18.39
CA LEU A 283 -17.82 -0.37 -18.22
C LEU A 283 -17.60 -0.67 -16.73
N ARG A 284 -17.11 -1.88 -16.45
CA ARG A 284 -16.80 -2.35 -15.08
C ARG A 284 -15.81 -1.45 -14.32
N CYS A 285 -14.98 -0.69 -15.03
CA CYS A 285 -14.00 0.24 -14.47
C CYS A 285 -14.40 1.72 -14.60
N ASP A 286 -15.70 2.03 -14.68
CA ASP A 286 -16.18 3.41 -14.72
C ASP A 286 -16.17 4.04 -13.32
N PRO A 287 -15.38 5.11 -13.07
CA PRO A 287 -15.35 5.81 -11.79
C PRO A 287 -16.73 6.34 -11.37
N LEU A 288 -17.63 6.65 -12.30
CA LEU A 288 -18.98 7.12 -12.00
C LEU A 288 -19.80 6.04 -11.27
N VAL A 289 -19.68 4.77 -11.67
CA VAL A 289 -20.35 3.65 -10.99
C VAL A 289 -19.84 3.50 -9.57
N THR A 290 -18.54 3.74 -9.34
CA THR A 290 -17.97 3.74 -7.99
C THR A 290 -18.48 4.91 -7.14
N LEU A 291 -18.52 6.11 -7.70
CA LEU A 291 -19.06 7.27 -7.00
C LEU A 291 -20.50 7.02 -6.53
N LEU A 292 -21.35 6.50 -7.42
CA LEU A 292 -22.75 6.24 -7.12
C LEU A 292 -22.94 5.10 -6.12
N SER A 293 -22.20 3.99 -6.26
CA SER A 293 -22.28 2.88 -5.29
C SER A 293 -21.85 3.30 -3.88
N VAL A 294 -20.76 4.05 -3.75
CA VAL A 294 -20.30 4.58 -2.45
C VAL A 294 -21.32 5.58 -1.88
N ALA A 295 -21.88 6.47 -2.70
CA ALA A 295 -22.91 7.41 -2.27
C ALA A 295 -24.20 6.70 -1.81
N ALA A 296 -24.56 5.59 -2.45
CA ALA A 296 -25.70 4.74 -2.10
C ALA A 296 -25.42 3.76 -0.94
N LYS A 297 -24.20 3.76 -0.37
CA LYS A 297 -23.76 2.81 0.66
C LYS A 297 -23.80 1.33 0.21
N HIS A 298 -23.72 1.10 -1.08
CA HIS A 298 -23.60 -0.24 -1.66
C HIS A 298 -22.15 -0.67 -1.69
N THR A 299 -21.88 -1.97 -1.74
CA THR A 299 -20.51 -2.50 -1.88
C THR A 299 -19.94 -2.07 -3.23
N PRO A 300 -18.91 -1.21 -3.27
CA PRO A 300 -18.35 -0.73 -4.51
C PRO A 300 -17.58 -1.85 -5.21
N ILE A 301 -17.58 -1.84 -6.55
CA ILE A 301 -16.78 -2.76 -7.36
C ILE A 301 -15.31 -2.47 -7.08
N ASN A 302 -14.57 -3.50 -6.66
CA ASN A 302 -13.14 -3.37 -6.41
C ASN A 302 -12.41 -2.99 -7.72
N PRO A 303 -11.84 -1.79 -7.84
CA PRO A 303 -11.11 -1.42 -9.05
C PRO A 303 -9.85 -2.28 -9.15
N ASP A 304 -9.46 -2.59 -10.39
CA ASP A 304 -8.19 -3.23 -10.66
C ASP A 304 -7.03 -2.33 -10.23
N SER A 305 -5.89 -2.95 -9.92
CA SER A 305 -4.66 -2.23 -9.50
C SER A 305 -4.16 -1.22 -10.54
N GLY A 306 -4.64 -1.25 -11.78
CA GLY A 306 -4.33 -0.25 -12.81
C GLY A 306 -5.26 0.97 -12.85
N CYS A 307 -6.51 0.86 -12.40
CA CYS A 307 -7.50 1.95 -12.49
C CYS A 307 -7.77 2.64 -11.12
N TRP A 308 -7.20 2.16 -9.99
CA TRP A 308 -7.52 2.65 -8.63
C TRP A 308 -7.47 4.18 -8.45
N ARG A 309 -6.55 4.88 -9.12
CA ARG A 309 -6.38 6.35 -9.00
C ARG A 309 -7.62 7.12 -9.38
N SER A 310 -8.29 6.77 -10.50
CA SER A 310 -9.46 7.51 -10.98
C SER A 310 -10.67 7.29 -10.07
N HIS A 311 -10.86 6.05 -9.61
CA HIS A 311 -11.88 5.68 -8.63
C HIS A 311 -11.68 6.40 -7.30
N LEU A 312 -10.43 6.48 -6.82
CA LEU A 312 -10.12 7.22 -5.61
C LEU A 312 -10.34 8.73 -5.81
N ALA A 313 -9.87 9.29 -6.93
CA ALA A 313 -9.97 10.72 -7.21
C ALA A 313 -11.43 11.19 -7.28
N ILE A 314 -12.30 10.45 -7.97
CA ILE A 314 -13.71 10.84 -8.07
C ILE A 314 -14.42 10.79 -6.72
N VAL A 315 -14.12 9.80 -5.88
CA VAL A 315 -14.70 9.68 -4.54
C VAL A 315 -14.21 10.82 -3.66
N LEU A 316 -12.90 11.07 -3.58
CA LEU A 316 -12.33 12.13 -2.75
C LEU A 316 -12.75 13.54 -3.19
N ALA A 317 -12.99 13.75 -4.49
CA ALA A 317 -13.45 15.04 -5.00
C ALA A 317 -14.90 15.37 -4.61
N ASN A 318 -15.76 14.35 -4.45
CA ASN A 318 -17.21 14.54 -4.35
C ASN A 318 -17.80 14.13 -3.00
N LEU A 319 -17.16 13.22 -2.27
CA LEU A 319 -17.71 12.63 -1.04
C LEU A 319 -16.79 12.88 0.15
N THR A 320 -17.41 13.18 1.29
CA THR A 320 -16.74 13.34 2.60
C THR A 320 -17.39 12.48 3.68
N SER A 321 -18.31 11.59 3.29
CA SER A 321 -19.05 10.74 4.21
C SER A 321 -18.17 9.64 4.81
N GLN A 322 -18.65 9.02 5.89
CA GLN A 322 -17.95 7.90 6.52
C GLN A 322 -17.78 6.73 5.54
N GLU A 323 -18.80 6.45 4.73
CA GLU A 323 -18.79 5.37 3.74
C GLU A 323 -17.73 5.61 2.65
N ALA A 324 -17.49 6.88 2.30
CA ALA A 324 -16.39 7.23 1.40
C ALA A 324 -15.02 6.92 2.03
N MET A 325 -14.81 7.25 3.31
CA MET A 325 -13.55 6.95 4.00
C MET A 325 -13.34 5.44 4.18
N GLU A 326 -14.41 4.69 4.48
CA GLU A 326 -14.39 3.22 4.54
C GLU A 326 -14.01 2.62 3.18
N PHE A 327 -14.60 3.11 2.08
CA PHE A 327 -14.20 2.71 0.74
C PHE A 327 -12.72 2.96 0.45
N VAL A 328 -12.20 4.16 0.75
CA VAL A 328 -10.79 4.48 0.53
C VAL A 328 -9.89 3.55 1.35
N TYR A 329 -10.26 3.26 2.59
CA TYR A 329 -9.52 2.35 3.45
C TYR A 329 -9.54 0.91 2.92
N ASP A 330 -10.71 0.43 2.48
CA ASP A 330 -10.90 -0.90 1.90
C ASP A 330 -10.13 -1.07 0.59
N LEU A 331 -10.13 -0.03 -0.25
CA LEU A 331 -9.30 0.03 -1.45
C LEU A 331 -7.81 -0.09 -1.09
N GLY A 332 -7.35 0.58 -0.03
CA GLY A 332 -6.00 0.44 0.49
C GLY A 332 -5.64 -1.00 0.88
N LYS A 333 -6.54 -1.70 1.59
CA LYS A 333 -6.36 -3.13 1.95
C LYS A 333 -6.27 -4.02 0.71
N VAL A 334 -7.11 -3.77 -0.30
CA VAL A 334 -7.12 -4.52 -1.56
C VAL A 334 -5.82 -4.32 -2.34
N LEU A 335 -5.33 -3.08 -2.42
CA LEU A 335 -4.06 -2.75 -3.07
C LEU A 335 -2.88 -3.40 -2.35
N ALA A 336 -2.89 -3.42 -1.01
CA ALA A 336 -1.85 -4.06 -0.23
C ALA A 336 -1.79 -5.59 -0.45
N LYS A 337 -2.95 -6.26 -0.59
CA LYS A 337 -3.01 -7.69 -0.93
C LYS A 337 -2.42 -8.01 -2.31
N ARG A 338 -2.27 -7.00 -3.17
CA ARG A 338 -1.71 -7.11 -4.53
C ARG A 338 -0.28 -6.59 -4.61
N ASP A 339 0.38 -6.37 -3.47
CA ASP A 339 1.73 -5.83 -3.36
C ASP A 339 1.92 -4.40 -3.91
N CYS A 340 0.84 -3.68 -4.21
CA CYS A 340 0.84 -2.26 -4.59
C CYS A 340 1.02 -1.37 -3.34
N ASN A 341 2.18 -1.49 -2.68
CA ASN A 341 2.45 -0.93 -1.36
C ASN A 341 2.33 0.60 -1.31
N SER A 342 2.92 1.30 -2.28
CA SER A 342 2.88 2.76 -2.34
C SER A 342 1.45 3.29 -2.56
N ALA A 343 0.64 2.59 -3.37
CA ALA A 343 -0.77 2.94 -3.58
C ALA A 343 -1.62 2.68 -2.34
N ALA A 344 -1.37 1.57 -1.64
CA ALA A 344 -2.03 1.28 -0.37
C ALA A 344 -1.71 2.34 0.69
N ASP A 345 -0.43 2.74 0.78
CA ASP A 345 0.02 3.79 1.70
C ASP A 345 -0.61 5.14 1.40
N PHE A 346 -0.81 5.46 0.11
CA PHE A 346 -1.54 6.65 -0.29
C PHE A 346 -2.97 6.63 0.27
N CYS A 347 -3.67 5.50 0.12
CA CYS A 347 -5.06 5.36 0.58
C CYS A 347 -5.15 5.51 2.11
N PHE A 348 -4.29 4.82 2.87
CA PHE A 348 -4.28 4.91 4.33
C PHE A 348 -3.93 6.32 4.82
N LEU A 349 -2.98 6.99 4.16
CA LEU A 349 -2.60 8.35 4.51
C LEU A 349 -3.72 9.33 4.19
N ALA A 350 -4.37 9.20 3.03
CA ALA A 350 -5.52 10.02 2.63
C ALA A 350 -6.65 9.96 3.66
N VAL A 351 -7.05 8.76 4.09
CA VAL A 351 -8.07 8.59 5.14
C VAL A 351 -7.64 9.28 6.42
N SER A 352 -6.39 9.06 6.85
CA SER A 352 -5.86 9.63 8.09
C SER A 352 -5.84 11.17 8.06
N ILE A 353 -5.43 11.77 6.94
CA ILE A 353 -5.44 13.23 6.74
C ILE A 353 -6.87 13.77 6.83
N LEU A 354 -7.81 13.17 6.10
CA LEU A 354 -9.17 13.69 5.97
C LEU A 354 -10.02 13.48 7.23
N THR A 355 -9.71 12.45 8.03
CA THR A 355 -10.39 12.14 9.29
C THR A 355 -9.68 12.72 10.52
N GLY A 356 -8.46 13.25 10.36
CA GLY A 356 -7.62 13.71 11.47
C GLY A 356 -7.06 12.59 12.35
N MET A 357 -7.13 11.34 11.91
CA MET A 357 -6.54 10.20 12.62
C MET A 357 -5.03 10.15 12.43
N ASN A 358 -4.31 9.60 13.41
CA ASN A 358 -2.86 9.42 13.29
C ASN A 358 -2.56 8.15 12.45
N PRO A 359 -1.95 8.28 11.26
CA PRO A 359 -1.67 7.15 10.37
C PRO A 359 -0.63 6.15 10.91
N PHE A 360 0.13 6.55 11.94
CA PHE A 360 1.21 5.75 12.54
C PHE A 360 0.83 5.11 13.87
N LYS A 361 -0.42 5.30 14.33
CA LYS A 361 -0.88 4.63 15.54
C LYS A 361 -1.10 3.15 15.23
N ILE A 362 -0.37 2.28 15.93
CA ILE A 362 -0.58 0.83 15.86
C ILE A 362 -1.95 0.52 16.46
N VAL A 363 -2.84 -0.08 15.67
CA VAL A 363 -4.11 -0.64 16.13
C VAL A 363 -3.89 -2.13 16.35
N GLU A 364 -4.34 -2.64 17.50
CA GLU A 364 -4.24 -4.07 17.81
C GLU A 364 -4.95 -4.89 16.73
N ALA A 365 -4.23 -5.82 16.12
CA ALA A 365 -4.77 -6.63 15.04
C ALA A 365 -5.89 -7.54 15.59
N CYS A 366 -7.08 -7.46 14.98
CA CYS A 366 -8.13 -8.44 15.23
C CYS A 366 -7.65 -9.81 14.73
N PRO A 367 -7.74 -10.89 15.53
CA PRO A 367 -7.18 -12.21 15.20
C PRO A 367 -7.71 -12.82 13.89
N ASP A 368 -8.82 -12.32 13.35
CA ASP A 368 -9.42 -12.74 12.07
C ASP A 368 -8.87 -12.03 10.84
N SER A 369 -8.04 -10.99 10.99
CA SER A 369 -7.63 -10.13 9.85
C SER A 369 -6.37 -10.58 9.11
N ARG A 370 -5.99 -11.85 9.23
CA ARG A 370 -4.62 -12.40 9.10
C ARG A 370 -3.89 -12.29 7.74
N VAL A 371 -4.34 -11.52 6.76
CA VAL A 371 -3.68 -11.54 5.42
C VAL A 371 -3.43 -10.17 4.79
N SER A 372 -3.92 -9.07 5.37
CA SER A 372 -3.85 -7.75 4.69
C SER A 372 -3.22 -6.71 5.59
N ARG A 373 -2.22 -5.98 5.06
CA ARG A 373 -1.66 -4.79 5.70
C ARG A 373 -2.80 -3.77 5.99
N GLN A 374 -2.89 -3.31 7.23
CA GLN A 374 -3.94 -2.40 7.70
C GLN A 374 -3.43 -0.97 7.96
N HIS A 375 -2.12 -0.76 7.87
CA HIS A 375 -1.48 0.49 8.24
C HIS A 375 -0.23 0.73 7.40
N ILE A 376 0.26 1.97 7.46
CA ILE A 376 1.52 2.36 6.82
C ILE A 376 2.67 1.77 7.64
N THR A 377 3.42 0.84 7.07
CA THR A 377 4.69 0.36 7.59
C THR A 377 5.81 1.11 6.91
N LEU A 378 6.57 1.90 7.68
CA LEU A 378 7.83 2.45 7.21
C LEU A 378 8.84 1.29 7.17
N ILE A 379 9.31 0.94 5.97
CA ILE A 379 10.41 -0.03 5.77
C ILE A 379 11.72 0.60 6.23
#